data_AF-D8FJD7-F1
#
_entry.id   AF-D8FJD7-F1
#
_cell.length_a   1.000
_cell.length_b   1.000
_cell.length_c   1.000
_cell.angle_alpha   90.00
_cell.angle_beta   90.00
_cell.angle_gamma   90.00
#
_symmetry.space_group_name_H-M   'P 1'
#
loop_
_entity.id
_entity.type
_entity.pdbx_description
1 polymer ?
#
loop_
_entity_poly.entity_id
_entity_poly.type
_entity_poly.pdbx_seq_one_letter_code
_entity_poly.pdbx_strand_id
1 'polypeptide(L)'
;MKEKRFNIIFLTVFFIIAGFIAFLNIYTDPFNVFGDKFFKWYTYDFTQNPRTAKIEYIKDKNYQNFIVGASGASSIPIKTLKEYTGKDYFNLFSYGADLFVAEKMWNIY
;
A
#
# COMPACT_ATOMS: atom_id res chain seq x y z
N MET A 1 21.39 -44.56 7.26
CA MET A 1 21.28 -43.51 8.32
C MET A 1 21.79 -42.13 7.87
N LYS A 2 22.90 -42.03 7.12
CA LYS A 2 23.43 -40.75 6.62
C LYS A 2 22.46 -40.00 5.69
N GLU A 3 21.80 -40.70 4.77
CA GLU A 3 20.87 -40.09 3.80
C GLU A 3 19.61 -39.51 4.46
N LYS A 4 19.01 -40.23 5.42
CA LYS A 4 17.87 -39.70 6.19
C LYS A 4 18.25 -38.44 6.97
N ARG A 5 19.44 -38.40 7.58
CA ARG A 5 19.95 -37.20 8.27
C ARG A 5 20.20 -36.05 7.31
N PHE A 6 20.76 -36.32 6.14
CA PHE A 6 20.94 -35.30 5.09
C PHE A 6 19.60 -34.72 4.64
N ASN A 7 18.62 -35.56 4.32
CA ASN A 7 17.30 -35.09 3.89
C ASN A 7 16.59 -34.26 4.96
N ILE A 8 16.71 -34.64 6.24
CA ILE A 8 16.16 -33.85 7.35
C ILE A 8 16.84 -32.48 7.41
N ILE A 9 18.17 -32.43 7.42
CA ILE A 9 18.91 -31.16 7.47
C ILE A 9 18.57 -30.28 6.26
N PHE A 10 18.53 -30.86 5.06
CA PHE A 10 18.18 -30.15 3.84
C PHE A 10 16.78 -29.53 3.93
N LEU A 11 15.77 -30.31 4.32
CA LEU A 11 14.41 -29.80 4.48
C LEU A 11 14.34 -28.74 5.59
N THR A 12 15.01 -28.95 6.72
CA THR A 12 15.08 -27.95 7.79
C THR A 12 15.65 -26.64 7.30
N VAL A 13 16.79 -26.66 6.61
CA VAL A 13 17.40 -25.44 6.04
C VAL A 13 16.48 -24.79 5.02
N PHE A 14 15.86 -25.58 4.14
CA PHE A 14 14.91 -25.08 3.15
C PHE A 14 13.75 -24.32 3.82
N PHE A 15 13.11 -24.91 4.84
CA PHE A 15 12.01 -24.26 5.55
C PHE A 15 12.44 -23.05 6.36
N ILE A 16 13.66 -23.05 6.94
CA ILE A 16 14.21 -21.87 7.60
C ILE A 16 14.38 -20.72 6.60
N ILE A 17 14.98 -20.98 5.44
CA ILE A 17 15.18 -19.96 4.40
C ILE A 17 13.83 -19.46 3.87
N ALA A 18 12.91 -20.36 3.54
CA ALA A 18 11.58 -20.00 3.06
C ALA A 18 10.81 -19.17 4.09
N GLY A 19 10.86 -19.57 5.37
CA GLY A 19 10.25 -18.83 6.47
C GLY A 19 10.87 -17.45 6.67
N PHE A 20 12.20 -17.34 6.54
CA PHE A 20 12.90 -16.07 6.66
C PHE A 20 12.56 -15.11 5.51
N ILE A 21 12.47 -15.60 4.27
CA ILE A 21 12.02 -14.81 3.12
C ILE A 21 10.58 -14.35 3.30
N ALA A 22 9.69 -15.23 3.76
CA ALA A 22 8.29 -14.87 4.03
C ALA A 22 8.20 -13.79 5.13
N PHE A 23 8.96 -13.95 6.21
CA PHE A 23 9.05 -12.97 7.29
C PHE A 23 9.53 -11.61 6.76
N LEU A 24 10.60 -11.57 5.97
CA LEU A 24 11.11 -10.32 5.40
C LEU A 24 10.08 -9.65 4.49
N ASN A 25 9.39 -10.41 3.63
CA ASN A 25 8.34 -9.84 2.77
C ASN A 25 7.18 -9.23 3.57
N ILE A 26 6.79 -9.85 4.69
CA ILE A 26 5.73 -9.32 5.56
C ILE A 26 6.23 -8.09 6.33
N TYR A 27 7.48 -8.14 6.81
CA TYR A 27 8.05 -7.09 7.64
C TYR A 27 8.36 -5.82 6.85
N THR A 28 8.98 -5.95 5.67
CA THR A 28 9.36 -4.81 4.84
C THR A 28 8.28 -4.39 3.85
N ASP A 29 7.31 -5.27 3.56
CA ASP A 29 6.19 -5.02 2.65
C ASP A 29 6.57 -4.24 1.36
N PRO A 30 7.52 -4.73 0.55
CA PRO A 30 8.11 -3.95 -0.54
C PRO A 30 7.12 -3.61 -1.65
N PHE A 31 5.99 -4.32 -1.73
CA PHE A 31 4.92 -4.09 -2.70
C PHE A 31 3.72 -3.35 -2.08
N ASN A 32 3.82 -2.96 -0.81
CA ASN A 32 2.78 -2.30 -0.04
C ASN A 32 1.42 -3.04 -0.14
N VAL A 33 1.46 -4.34 0.09
CA VAL A 33 0.28 -5.22 0.13
C VAL A 33 -0.39 -5.13 1.50
N PHE A 34 0.41 -4.98 2.56
CA PHE A 34 -0.03 -4.96 3.95
C PHE A 34 -0.15 -3.55 4.54
N GLY A 35 0.22 -2.53 3.78
CA GLY A 35 0.04 -1.13 4.13
C GLY A 35 1.22 -0.49 4.85
N ASP A 36 2.41 -1.08 4.73
CA ASP A 36 3.65 -0.63 5.37
C ASP A 36 3.45 -0.13 6.82
N LYS A 37 3.15 -1.08 7.71
CA LYS A 37 2.85 -0.79 9.11
C LYS A 37 4.08 -0.33 9.92
N PHE A 38 5.28 -0.63 9.44
CA PHE A 38 6.53 -0.44 10.19
C PHE A 38 7.30 0.79 9.74
N PHE A 39 7.56 0.93 8.44
CA PHE A 39 8.41 2.00 7.91
C PHE A 39 7.60 3.25 7.57
N LYS A 40 6.32 3.09 7.21
CA LYS A 40 5.41 4.16 6.79
C LYS A 40 6.04 5.05 5.69
N TRP A 41 6.74 4.46 4.73
CA TRP A 41 7.41 5.17 3.64
C TRP A 41 6.46 5.49 2.49
N TYR A 42 5.45 6.30 2.78
CA TYR A 42 4.33 6.55 1.87
C TYR A 42 4.71 7.05 0.48
N THR A 43 5.79 7.83 0.33
CA THR A 43 6.25 8.27 -1.00
C THR A 43 6.67 7.09 -1.87
N TYR A 44 7.37 6.10 -1.31
CA TYR A 44 7.70 4.86 -2.00
C TYR A 44 6.43 4.04 -2.24
N ASP A 45 5.60 3.90 -1.21
CA ASP A 45 4.41 3.04 -1.29
C ASP A 45 3.37 3.54 -2.30
N PHE A 46 3.25 4.86 -2.50
CA PHE A 46 2.42 5.45 -3.55
C PHE A 46 2.87 5.06 -4.95
N THR A 47 4.15 4.75 -5.16
CA THR A 47 4.67 4.29 -6.46
C THR A 47 4.40 2.81 -6.69
N GLN A 48 4.43 1.98 -5.63
CA GLN A 48 4.25 0.54 -5.73
C GLN A 48 2.77 0.15 -5.76
N ASN A 49 2.00 0.64 -4.79
CA ASN A 49 0.58 0.32 -4.65
C ASN A 49 -0.17 1.51 -4.02
N PRO A 50 -0.60 2.50 -4.83
CA PRO A 50 -1.30 3.66 -4.29
C PRO A 50 -2.66 3.34 -3.69
N ARG A 51 -3.26 2.18 -4.00
CA ARG A 51 -4.58 1.80 -3.46
C ARG A 51 -4.49 1.57 -1.95
N THR A 52 -3.55 0.73 -1.53
CA THR A 52 -3.33 0.46 -0.11
C THR A 52 -2.67 1.65 0.58
N ALA A 53 -1.62 2.22 -0.02
CA ALA A 53 -0.85 3.30 0.62
C ALA A 53 -1.67 4.55 0.90
N LYS A 54 -2.47 5.00 -0.07
CA LYS A 54 -3.25 6.23 0.14
C LYS A 54 -4.33 6.04 1.20
N ILE A 55 -4.93 4.86 1.27
CA ILE A 55 -5.87 4.50 2.33
C ILE A 55 -5.17 4.53 3.69
N GLU A 56 -4.02 3.87 3.85
CA GLU A 56 -3.28 3.90 5.12
C GLU A 56 -2.77 5.30 5.48
N TYR A 57 -2.31 6.06 4.50
CA TYR A 57 -1.82 7.43 4.70
C TYR A 57 -2.90 8.36 5.26
N ILE A 58 -4.15 8.26 4.78
CA ILE A 58 -5.21 9.18 5.20
C ILE A 58 -5.85 8.80 6.53
N LYS A 59 -5.74 7.55 7.01
CA LYS A 59 -6.35 7.12 8.28
C LYS A 59 -5.95 8.00 9.47
N ASP A 60 -4.70 8.42 9.50
CA ASP A 60 -4.14 9.27 10.56
C ASP A 60 -4.21 10.78 10.20
N LYS A 61 -4.96 11.17 9.16
CA LYS A 61 -5.04 12.54 8.63
C LYS A 61 -6.47 13.04 8.57
N ASN A 62 -6.66 14.31 8.89
CA ASN A 62 -7.99 14.96 8.86
C ASN A 62 -8.23 15.67 7.52
N TYR A 63 -8.23 14.93 6.41
CA TYR A 63 -8.64 15.48 5.12
C TYR A 63 -10.17 15.51 5.02
N GLN A 64 -10.71 16.61 4.52
CA GLN A 64 -12.16 16.83 4.38
C GLN A 64 -12.59 16.94 2.91
N ASN A 65 -11.64 17.11 1.98
CA ASN A 65 -11.92 17.25 0.56
C ASN A 65 -11.00 16.32 -0.22
N PHE A 66 -11.56 15.59 -1.18
CA PHE A 66 -10.85 14.54 -1.90
C PHE A 66 -11.14 14.62 -3.39
N ILE A 67 -10.12 14.34 -4.17
CA ILE A 67 -10.25 14.11 -5.60
C ILE A 67 -10.32 12.59 -5.78
N VAL A 68 -11.49 12.10 -6.17
CA VAL A 68 -11.75 10.66 -6.36
C VAL A 68 -11.92 10.38 -7.85
N GLY A 69 -11.25 9.35 -8.35
CA GLY A 69 -11.39 8.92 -9.73
C GLY A 69 -10.20 8.10 -10.23
N ALA A 70 -10.23 7.81 -11.53
CA ALA A 70 -9.17 7.09 -12.25
C ALA A 70 -8.21 8.08 -12.93
N SER A 71 -7.64 7.72 -14.09
CA SER A 71 -6.52 8.44 -14.73
C SER A 71 -6.77 9.93 -15.01
N GLY A 72 -8.01 10.33 -15.32
CA GLY A 72 -8.32 11.75 -15.53
C GLY A 72 -8.26 12.59 -14.25
N ALA A 73 -8.66 12.00 -13.11
CA ALA A 73 -8.69 12.68 -11.83
C ALA A 73 -7.29 12.79 -11.19
N SER A 74 -6.35 11.90 -11.53
CA SER A 74 -4.99 11.92 -10.98
C SER A 74 -4.22 13.18 -11.35
N SER A 75 -4.49 13.75 -12.52
CA SER A 75 -3.80 14.91 -13.06
C SER A 75 -4.33 16.25 -12.52
N ILE A 76 -5.39 16.24 -11.70
CA ILE A 76 -5.97 17.47 -11.18
C ILE A 76 -5.01 18.10 -10.15
N PRO A 77 -4.53 19.33 -10.37
CA PRO A 77 -3.55 19.96 -9.50
C PRO A 77 -4.19 20.44 -8.19
N ILE A 78 -3.80 19.81 -7.08
CA ILE A 78 -4.27 20.16 -5.71
C ILE A 78 -4.00 21.64 -5.39
N LYS A 79 -2.85 22.18 -5.81
CA LYS A 79 -2.46 23.57 -5.53
C LYS A 79 -3.44 24.57 -6.13
N THR A 80 -3.82 24.37 -7.39
CA THR A 80 -4.78 25.25 -8.09
C THR A 80 -6.17 25.14 -7.47
N LEU A 81 -6.61 23.94 -7.07
CA LEU A 81 -7.87 23.78 -6.36
C LEU A 81 -7.88 24.54 -5.02
N LYS A 82 -6.76 24.49 -4.28
CA LYS A 82 -6.62 25.25 -3.04
C LYS A 82 -6.68 26.76 -3.28
N GLU A 83 -6.03 27.25 -4.33
CA GLU A 83 -6.08 28.68 -4.71
C GLU A 83 -7.50 29.15 -5.04
N TYR A 84 -8.31 28.31 -5.71
CA TYR A 84 -9.69 28.68 -6.08
C TYR A 84 -10.72 28.52 -4.98
N THR A 85 -10.52 27.60 -4.04
CA THR A 85 -11.56 27.22 -3.06
C THR A 85 -11.16 27.54 -1.62
N GLY A 86 -9.89 27.83 -1.35
CA GLY A 86 -9.33 27.98 -0.01
C GLY A 86 -9.24 26.68 0.79
N LYS A 87 -9.51 25.51 0.18
CA LYS A 87 -9.59 24.22 0.88
C LYS A 87 -8.39 23.32 0.57
N ASP A 88 -7.99 22.51 1.54
CA ASP A 88 -7.00 21.44 1.34
C ASP A 88 -7.66 20.21 0.73
N TYR A 89 -7.07 19.71 -0.35
CA TYR A 89 -7.50 18.49 -1.05
C TYR A 89 -6.44 17.40 -0.95
N PHE A 90 -6.91 16.16 -0.88
CA PHE A 90 -6.07 14.98 -1.11
C PHE A 90 -6.50 14.26 -2.39
N ASN A 91 -5.52 13.92 -3.24
CA ASN A 91 -5.81 13.17 -4.46
C ASN A 91 -5.83 11.67 -4.16
N LEU A 92 -7.03 11.11 -4.04
CA LEU A 92 -7.29 9.71 -3.75
C LEU A 92 -7.38 8.85 -5.03
N PHE A 93 -6.74 9.29 -6.13
CA PHE A 93 -6.66 8.51 -7.35
C PHE A 93 -6.27 7.04 -7.12
N SER A 94 -7.01 6.15 -7.77
CA SER A 94 -6.77 4.71 -7.85
C SER A 94 -6.73 4.23 -9.31
N TYR A 95 -5.79 3.34 -9.62
CA TYR A 95 -5.69 2.73 -10.94
C TYR A 95 -6.89 1.84 -11.24
N GLY A 96 -7.38 1.90 -12.49
CA GLY A 96 -8.27 0.89 -13.07
C GLY A 96 -9.75 0.99 -12.72
N ALA A 97 -10.20 2.02 -12.00
CA ALA A 97 -11.60 2.21 -11.61
C ALA A 97 -12.21 0.95 -10.95
N ASP A 98 -11.41 0.24 -10.15
CA ASP A 98 -11.84 -0.96 -9.43
C ASP A 98 -12.90 -0.60 -8.37
N LEU A 99 -14.09 -1.21 -8.51
CA LEU A 99 -15.24 -1.01 -7.64
C LEU A 99 -14.95 -1.40 -6.19
N PHE A 100 -14.16 -2.45 -5.95
CA PHE A 100 -13.81 -2.85 -4.58
C PHE A 100 -12.97 -1.77 -3.88
N VAL A 101 -12.06 -1.15 -4.63
CA VAL A 101 -11.24 -0.05 -4.10
C VAL A 101 -12.09 1.19 -3.87
N ALA A 102 -13.01 1.49 -4.78
CA ALA A 102 -13.95 2.60 -4.63
C ALA A 102 -14.85 2.42 -3.40
N GLU A 103 -15.38 1.22 -3.17
CA GLU A 103 -16.18 0.88 -1.98
C GLU A 103 -15.37 1.02 -0.69
N LYS A 104 -14.13 0.49 -0.65
CA LYS A 104 -13.26 0.70 0.50
C LYS A 104 -12.99 2.17 0.78
N MET A 105 -12.79 2.97 -0.26
CA MET A 105 -12.59 4.43 -0.11
C MET A 105 -13.84 5.12 0.42
N TRP A 106 -15.03 4.67 0.01
CA TRP A 106 -16.30 5.20 0.51
C TRP A 106 -16.51 4.90 2.00
N ASN A 107 -16.16 3.68 2.45
CA ASN A 107 -16.29 3.26 3.84
C ASN A 107 -15.22 3.84 4.80
N ILE A 108 -14.31 4.69 4.30
CA ILE A 108 -13.37 5.46 5.15
C ILE A 108 -14.02 6.75 5.67
N TYR A 109 -15.12 7.21 5.05
CA TYR A 109 -15.95 8.33 5.52
C TYR A 109 -17.01 7.86 6.51
#